data_AF-A0A428KRW8-F1
#
_entry.id   AF-A0A428KRW8-F1
#
_cell.length_a   1.000
_cell.length_b   1.000
_cell.length_c   1.000
_cell.angle_alpha   90.00
_cell.angle_beta   90.00
_cell.angle_gamma   90.00
#
_symmetry.space_group_name_H-M   'P 1'
#
loop_
_entity.id
_entity.type
_entity.pdbx_description
1 polymer ?
#
loop_
_entity_poly.entity_id
_entity_poly.type
_entity_poly.pdbx_seq_one_letter_code
_entity_poly.pdbx_strand_id
1 'polypeptide(L)'
;MLPDLLKYATVFAIGMFKFVAAPVAGVAAGLPMPLVWGLSVAGMMTTVVLISGLGRQWALHMRRKREQKGKPLFNRRSRTIVSIYRRFGMVGIAFLTPILFSPVGGTVIATQLHVPRWRILLHMAWSAAFWGFTFTMLAIRFSHLPIFDHYR
;
A
#
# COMPACT_ATOMS: atom_id res chain seq x y z
N MET A 1 7.78 -25.87 -9.33
CA MET A 1 8.69 -24.89 -9.99
C MET A 1 7.89 -23.75 -10.63
N LEU A 2 7.33 -23.93 -11.84
CA LEU A 2 6.56 -22.88 -12.53
C LEU A 2 5.25 -22.47 -11.80
N PRO A 3 4.46 -23.42 -11.23
CA PRO A 3 3.24 -23.08 -10.49
C PRO A 3 3.51 -22.28 -9.21
N ASP A 4 4.60 -22.60 -8.50
CA ASP A 4 4.96 -21.93 -7.24
C ASP A 4 5.42 -20.49 -7.50
N LEU A 5 6.18 -20.28 -8.57
CA LEU A 5 6.60 -18.94 -8.99
C LEU A 5 5.40 -18.06 -9.34
N LEU A 6 4.38 -18.62 -10.01
CA LEU A 6 3.14 -17.90 -10.31
C LEU A 6 2.37 -17.53 -9.05
N LYS A 7 2.30 -18.41 -8.05
CA LYS A 7 1.70 -18.10 -6.74
C LYS A 7 2.44 -16.95 -6.06
N TYR A 8 3.78 -16.97 -6.06
CA TYR A 8 4.59 -15.89 -5.49
C TYR A 8 4.37 -14.56 -6.21
N ALA A 9 4.43 -14.56 -7.54
CA ALA A 9 4.22 -13.39 -8.37
C ALA A 9 2.82 -12.80 -8.17
N THR A 10 1.81 -13.66 -8.01
CA THR A 10 0.42 -13.23 -7.80
C THR A 10 0.24 -12.55 -6.45
N VAL A 11 0.76 -13.13 -5.36
CA VAL A 11 0.72 -12.50 -4.03
C VAL A 11 1.44 -11.16 -4.03
N PHE A 12 2.64 -11.12 -4.64
CA PHE A 12 3.40 -9.89 -4.78
C PHE A 12 2.63 -8.81 -5.55
N ALA A 13 2.10 -9.15 -6.74
CA ALA A 13 1.36 -8.23 -7.59
C ALA A 13 0.07 -7.73 -6.93
N ILE A 14 -0.67 -8.61 -6.25
CA ILE A 14 -1.85 -8.21 -5.47
C ILE A 14 -1.43 -7.24 -4.36
N GLY A 15 -0.31 -7.51 -3.68
CA GLY A 15 0.21 -6.68 -2.59
C GLY A 15 0.57 -5.27 -3.03
N MET A 16 0.99 -5.11 -4.29
CA MET A 16 1.28 -3.80 -4.89
C MET A 16 0.05 -2.89 -4.95
N PHE A 17 -1.14 -3.43 -5.23
CA PHE A 17 -2.36 -2.65 -5.46
C PHE A 17 -3.33 -2.69 -4.29
N LYS A 18 -3.58 -3.89 -3.75
CA LYS A 18 -4.56 -4.16 -2.70
C LYS A 18 -3.92 -5.04 -1.62
N PHE A 19 -3.19 -4.37 -0.72
CA PHE A 19 -2.39 -5.02 0.32
C PHE A 19 -3.13 -6.10 1.11
N VAL A 20 -4.37 -5.86 1.54
CA VAL A 20 -5.17 -6.83 2.32
C VAL A 20 -5.42 -8.14 1.56
N ALA A 21 -5.58 -8.07 0.24
CA ALA A 21 -5.90 -9.24 -0.57
C ALA A 21 -4.69 -10.17 -0.76
N ALA A 22 -3.46 -9.66 -0.60
CA ALA A 22 -2.26 -10.46 -0.80
C ALA A 22 -2.06 -11.55 0.27
N PRO A 23 -2.17 -11.25 1.58
CA PRO A 23 -2.14 -12.28 2.62
C PRO A 23 -3.23 -13.34 2.44
N VAL A 24 -4.44 -12.92 2.09
CA VAL A 24 -5.58 -13.83 1.86
C VAL A 24 -5.29 -14.76 0.67
N ALA A 25 -4.86 -14.21 -0.46
CA ALA A 25 -4.53 -14.99 -1.64
C ALA A 25 -3.34 -15.94 -1.41
N GLY A 26 -2.33 -15.50 -0.65
CA GLY A 26 -1.16 -16.31 -0.35
C GLY A 26 -1.48 -17.51 0.54
N VAL A 27 -2.30 -17.30 1.57
CA VAL A 27 -2.79 -18.38 2.42
C VAL A 27 -3.70 -19.33 1.63
N ALA A 28 -4.61 -18.80 0.81
CA ALA A 28 -5.46 -19.61 -0.07
C ALA A 28 -4.65 -20.46 -1.07
N ALA A 29 -3.52 -19.95 -1.54
CA ALA A 29 -2.62 -20.67 -2.44
C ALA A 29 -1.75 -21.75 -1.74
N GLY A 30 -1.90 -21.92 -0.43
CA GLY A 30 -1.18 -22.89 0.39
C GLY A 30 0.27 -22.49 0.68
N LEU A 31 0.61 -21.20 0.58
CA LEU A 31 1.99 -20.74 0.79
C LEU A 31 2.34 -20.63 2.28
N PRO A 32 3.61 -20.87 2.66
CA PRO A 32 4.04 -20.77 4.04
C PRO A 32 3.94 -19.32 4.55
N MET A 33 3.53 -19.17 5.81
CA MET A 33 3.23 -17.88 6.43
C MET A 33 4.34 -16.82 6.32
N PRO A 34 5.64 -17.13 6.56
CA PRO A 34 6.70 -16.13 6.41
C PRO A 34 6.83 -15.60 4.98
N LEU A 35 6.53 -16.45 4.00
CA LEU A 35 6.67 -16.15 2.57
C LEU A 35 5.50 -15.28 2.11
N VAL A 36 4.28 -15.59 2.55
CA VAL A 36 3.10 -14.74 2.31
C VAL A 36 3.28 -13.34 2.91
N TRP A 37 3.75 -13.28 4.16
CA TRP A 37 4.03 -12.03 4.85
C TRP A 37 5.08 -11.21 4.11
N GLY A 38 6.22 -11.83 3.79
CA GLY A 38 7.33 -11.18 3.08
C GLY A 38 6.94 -10.66 1.70
N LEU A 39 6.23 -11.47 0.90
CA LEU A 39 5.78 -11.06 -0.43
C LEU A 39 4.76 -9.91 -0.38
N SER A 40 3.85 -9.93 0.60
CA SER A 40 2.86 -8.87 0.77
C SER A 40 3.53 -7.54 1.12
N VAL A 41 4.48 -7.56 2.05
CA VAL A 41 5.28 -6.39 2.44
C VAL A 41 6.12 -5.89 1.25
N ALA A 42 6.80 -6.80 0.55
CA ALA A 42 7.63 -6.47 -0.60
C ALA A 42 6.81 -5.85 -1.74
N GLY A 43 5.64 -6.40 -2.05
CA GLY A 43 4.72 -5.86 -3.06
C GLY A 43 4.29 -4.43 -2.73
N MET A 44 3.78 -4.20 -1.52
CA MET A 44 3.41 -2.85 -1.07
C MET A 44 4.58 -1.88 -1.09
N MET A 45 5.74 -2.28 -0.58
CA MET A 45 6.93 -1.42 -0.53
C MET A 45 7.46 -1.09 -1.93
N THR A 46 7.32 -2.01 -2.90
CA THR A 46 7.67 -1.75 -4.29
C THR A 46 6.82 -0.62 -4.86
N THR A 47 5.50 -0.66 -4.66
CA THR A 47 4.61 0.44 -5.03
C THR A 47 5.00 1.75 -4.35
N VAL A 48 5.30 1.70 -3.04
CA VAL A 48 5.71 2.89 -2.28
C VAL A 48 7.00 3.48 -2.84
N VAL A 49 7.97 2.65 -3.18
CA VAL A 49 9.25 3.09 -3.77
C VAL A 49 9.03 3.72 -5.14
N LEU A 50 8.25 3.07 -6.01
CA LEU A 50 7.93 3.59 -7.35
C LEU A 50 7.22 4.94 -7.27
N ILE A 51 6.15 5.03 -6.47
CA ILE A 51 5.36 6.25 -6.32
C ILE A 51 6.14 7.35 -5.59
N SER A 52 6.93 7.03 -4.57
CA SER A 52 7.73 8.06 -3.87
C SER A 52 8.88 8.60 -4.70
N GLY A 53 9.45 7.79 -5.61
CA GLY A 53 10.47 8.22 -6.56
C GLY A 53 9.89 9.05 -7.71
N LEU A 54 8.93 8.48 -8.45
CA LEU A 54 8.33 9.11 -9.63
C LEU A 54 7.35 10.23 -9.26
N GLY A 55 6.68 10.10 -8.12
CA GLY A 55 5.64 11.01 -7.66
C GLY A 55 6.14 12.41 -7.36
N ARG A 56 7.41 12.59 -6.97
CA ARG A 56 7.96 13.94 -6.75
C ARG A 56 8.06 14.73 -8.07
N GLN A 57 8.60 14.10 -9.11
CA GLN A 57 8.71 14.72 -10.44
C GLN A 57 7.32 14.92 -11.06
N TRP A 58 6.44 13.93 -10.93
CA TRP A 58 5.05 14.02 -11.39
C TRP A 58 4.26 15.12 -10.66
N ALA A 59 4.40 15.24 -9.34
CA ALA A 59 3.74 16.27 -8.55
C ALA A 59 4.19 17.67 -8.94
N LEU A 60 5.49 17.87 -9.19
CA LEU A 60 6.03 19.13 -9.69
C LEU A 60 5.49 19.47 -11.09
N HIS A 61 5.46 18.49 -11.99
CA HIS A 61 4.91 18.67 -13.34
C HIS A 61 3.40 19.02 -13.29
N MET A 62 2.63 18.32 -12.46
CA MET A 62 1.19 18.60 -12.27
C MET A 62 0.93 19.96 -11.63
N ARG A 63 1.79 20.42 -10.71
CA ARG A 63 1.70 21.77 -10.12
C ARG A 63 1.91 22.83 -11.19
N ARG A 64 3.00 22.75 -11.96
CA ARG A 64 3.28 23.69 -13.06
C ARG A 64 2.13 23.73 -14.07
N LYS A 65 1.59 22.57 -14.46
CA LYS A 65 0.45 22.47 -15.38
C LYS A 65 -0.85 23.04 -14.81
N ARG A 66 -1.03 23.05 -13.49
CA ARG A 66 -2.21 23.67 -12.82
C ARG A 66 -2.05 25.18 -12.67
N GLU A 67 -0.84 25.63 -12.32
CA GLU A 67 -0.46 27.04 -12.26
C GLU A 67 -0.65 27.71 -13.64
N GLN A 68 -0.19 27.05 -14.72
CA GLN A 68 -0.41 27.49 -16.11
C GLN A 68 -1.89 27.55 -16.53
N LYS A 69 -2.77 26.79 -15.87
CA LYS A 69 -4.22 26.75 -16.16
C LYS A 69 -5.04 27.63 -15.22
N GLY A 70 -4.40 28.47 -14.39
CA GLY A 70 -5.07 29.38 -13.45
C GLY A 70 -5.95 28.67 -12.41
N LYS A 71 -5.73 27.37 -12.15
CA LYS A 71 -6.57 26.59 -11.24
C LYS A 71 -6.15 26.86 -9.79
N PRO A 72 -7.10 27.02 -8.85
CA PRO A 72 -6.77 27.27 -7.45
C PRO A 72 -5.96 26.11 -6.86
N LEU A 73 -4.88 26.45 -6.13
CA LEU A 73 -4.01 25.48 -5.45
C LEU A 73 -4.79 24.60 -4.43
N PHE A 74 -5.83 25.16 -3.82
CA PHE A 74 -6.66 24.48 -2.83
C PHE A 74 -8.09 24.28 -3.31
N ASN A 75 -8.40 23.08 -3.82
CA ASN A 75 -9.79 22.64 -4.04
C ASN A 75 -10.34 21.94 -2.77
N ARG A 76 -11.65 21.66 -2.73
CA ARG A 76 -12.29 20.97 -1.59
C ARG A 76 -11.57 19.67 -1.19
N ARG A 77 -11.13 18.86 -2.17
CA ARG A 77 -10.40 17.60 -1.93
C ARG A 77 -9.02 17.84 -1.28
N SER A 78 -8.28 18.84 -1.74
CA SER A 78 -6.98 19.23 -1.18
C SER A 78 -7.13 19.68 0.28
N ARG A 79 -8.16 20.48 0.59
CA ARG A 79 -8.46 20.91 1.96
C ARG A 79 -8.77 19.73 2.89
N THR A 80 -9.54 18.74 2.43
CA THR A 80 -9.82 17.53 3.21
C THR A 80 -8.55 16.71 3.47
N ILE A 81 -7.71 16.51 2.46
CA ILE A 81 -6.44 15.78 2.60
C ILE A 81 -5.52 16.47 3.61
N VAL A 82 -5.37 17.79 3.52
CA VAL A 82 -4.57 18.58 4.46
C VAL A 82 -5.15 18.52 5.88
N SER A 83 -6.48 18.57 6.03
CA SER A 83 -7.15 18.43 7.33
C SER A 83 -6.88 17.08 7.98
N ILE A 84 -7.01 15.98 7.22
CA ILE A 84 -6.69 14.62 7.68
C ILE A 84 -5.20 14.53 8.06
N TYR A 85 -4.30 15.07 7.23
CA TYR A 85 -2.87 15.08 7.53
C TYR A 85 -2.56 15.88 8.81
N ARG A 86 -3.17 17.05 9.01
CA ARG A 86 -2.97 17.84 10.23
C ARG A 86 -3.42 17.11 11.50
N ARG A 87 -4.41 16.22 11.40
CA ARG A 87 -4.94 15.46 12.54
C ARG A 87 -4.14 14.17 12.82
N PHE A 88 -3.72 13.45 11.79
CA PHE A 88 -3.12 12.11 11.92
C PHE A 88 -1.62 12.06 11.61
N GLY A 89 -1.08 13.07 10.94
CA GLY A 89 0.31 13.11 10.50
C GLY A 89 0.69 12.00 9.51
N MET A 90 1.98 11.89 9.22
CA MET A 90 2.51 10.84 8.35
C MET A 90 2.34 9.44 8.95
N VAL A 91 2.51 9.32 10.27
CA VAL A 91 2.39 8.06 11.02
C VAL A 91 0.98 7.49 10.87
N GLY A 92 -0.04 8.29 11.16
CA GLY A 92 -1.42 7.85 11.08
C GLY A 92 -1.83 7.51 9.65
N ILE A 93 -1.43 8.30 8.65
CA ILE A 93 -1.70 7.96 7.25
C ILE A 93 -1.05 6.64 6.86
N ALA A 94 0.23 6.44 7.18
CA ALA A 94 0.91 5.19 6.86
C ALA A 94 0.27 4.00 7.56
N PHE A 95 -0.11 4.15 8.83
CA PHE A 95 -0.78 3.10 9.60
C PHE A 95 -2.17 2.76 9.08
N LEU A 96 -2.95 3.77 8.68
CA LEU A 96 -4.29 3.58 8.12
C LEU A 96 -4.26 3.16 6.65
N THR A 97 -3.11 3.27 5.97
CA THR A 97 -3.00 2.94 4.54
C THR A 97 -3.45 1.50 4.29
N PRO A 98 -2.82 0.44 4.83
CA PRO A 98 -3.24 -0.95 4.57
C PRO A 98 -4.73 -1.26 4.67
N ILE A 99 -5.48 -0.55 5.53
CA ILE A 99 -6.91 -0.74 5.74
C ILE A 99 -7.77 0.19 4.87
N LEU A 100 -7.47 1.49 4.88
CA LEU A 100 -8.34 2.54 4.33
C LEU A 100 -7.85 3.10 2.99
N PHE A 101 -6.55 3.04 2.71
CA PHE A 101 -5.96 3.60 1.49
C PHE A 101 -5.13 2.56 0.73
N SER A 102 -5.23 2.51 -0.59
CA SER A 102 -4.24 1.72 -1.34
C SER A 102 -2.83 2.25 -1.06
N PRO A 103 -1.79 1.38 -1.10
CA PRO A 103 -0.39 1.83 -1.03
C PRO A 103 -0.10 2.99 -1.98
N VAL A 104 -0.74 2.99 -3.16
CA VAL A 104 -0.73 4.09 -4.13
C VAL A 104 -1.31 5.37 -3.54
N GLY A 105 -2.53 5.33 -3.00
CA GLY A 105 -3.21 6.52 -2.46
C GLY A 105 -2.45 7.18 -1.31
N GLY A 106 -2.04 6.40 -0.31
CA GLY A 106 -1.31 6.92 0.85
C GLY A 106 0.02 7.57 0.48
N THR A 107 0.72 7.01 -0.50
CA THR A 107 2.03 7.52 -0.96
C THR A 107 1.91 8.72 -1.89
N VAL A 108 0.89 8.78 -2.75
CA VAL A 108 0.59 9.98 -3.54
C VAL A 108 0.26 11.16 -2.62
N ILE A 109 -0.55 10.93 -1.57
CA ILE A 109 -0.86 11.99 -0.60
C ILE A 109 0.41 12.46 0.12
N ALA A 110 1.23 11.54 0.63
CA ALA A 110 2.46 11.88 1.34
C ALA A 110 3.47 12.63 0.47
N THR A 111 3.60 12.24 -0.80
CA THR A 111 4.48 12.93 -1.77
C THR A 111 3.95 14.32 -2.14
N GLN A 112 2.62 14.49 -2.30
CA GLN A 112 2.00 15.80 -2.53
C GLN A 112 2.18 16.75 -1.34
N LEU A 113 2.22 16.21 -0.12
CA LEU A 113 2.46 16.97 1.11
C LEU A 113 3.95 17.21 1.39
N HIS A 114 4.83 16.91 0.42
CA HIS A 114 6.28 17.15 0.49
C HIS A 114 6.96 16.44 1.67
N VAL A 115 6.41 15.31 2.13
CA VAL A 115 7.06 14.49 3.15
C VAL A 115 8.36 13.93 2.56
N PRO A 116 9.50 14.01 3.26
CA PRO A 116 10.76 13.49 2.73
C PRO A 116 10.67 11.97 2.52
N ARG A 117 11.21 11.51 1.39
CA ARG A 117 11.09 10.12 0.91
C ARG A 117 11.44 9.09 1.99
N TRP A 118 12.52 9.29 2.72
CA TRP A 118 12.95 8.34 3.76
C TRP A 118 11.89 8.16 4.86
N ARG A 119 11.19 9.24 5.26
CA ARG A 119 10.09 9.16 6.24
C ARG A 119 8.92 8.41 5.66
N ILE A 120 8.56 8.62 4.39
CA ILE A 120 7.50 7.85 3.73
C ILE A 120 7.84 6.37 3.75
N LEU A 121 9.06 6.01 3.32
CA LEU A 121 9.51 4.62 3.25
C LEU A 121 9.51 3.96 4.62
N LEU A 122 10.09 4.59 5.64
CA LEU A 122 10.10 4.00 6.98
C LEU A 122 8.70 3.82 7.54
N HIS A 123 7.84 4.83 7.40
CA HIS A 123 6.51 4.77 8.01
C HIS A 123 5.63 3.74 7.32
N MET A 124 5.75 3.61 6.00
CA MET A 124 5.06 2.59 5.22
C MET A 124 5.64 1.20 5.48
N ALA A 125 6.95 1.06 5.70
CA ALA A 125 7.60 -0.23 5.95
C ALA A 125 7.16 -0.86 7.27
N TRP A 126 7.20 -0.12 8.38
CA TRP A 126 6.77 -0.67 9.67
C TRP A 126 5.25 -0.94 9.67
N SER A 127 4.46 -0.06 9.04
CA SER A 127 3.02 -0.26 8.88
C SER A 127 2.72 -1.53 8.06
N ALA A 128 3.40 -1.71 6.92
CA ALA A 128 3.27 -2.90 6.10
C ALA A 128 3.69 -4.16 6.85
N ALA A 129 4.78 -4.12 7.62
CA ALA A 129 5.21 -5.25 8.44
C ALA A 129 4.14 -5.63 9.48
N PHE A 130 3.62 -4.65 10.22
CA PHE A 130 2.59 -4.85 11.24
C PHE A 130 1.27 -5.37 10.66
N TRP A 131 0.74 -4.70 9.64
CA TRP A 131 -0.53 -5.09 9.02
C TRP A 131 -0.41 -6.36 8.21
N GLY A 132 0.71 -6.57 7.53
CA GLY A 132 0.98 -7.80 6.80
C GLY A 132 0.96 -9.00 7.74
N PHE A 133 1.59 -8.89 8.91
CA PHE A 133 1.58 -9.94 9.91
C PHE A 133 0.16 -10.20 10.42
N THR A 134 -0.55 -9.13 10.77
CA THR A 134 -1.94 -9.17 11.26
C THR A 134 -2.88 -9.84 10.26
N PHE A 135 -2.86 -9.42 8.99
CA PHE A 135 -3.71 -10.01 7.96
C PHE A 135 -3.32 -11.44 7.59
N THR A 136 -2.03 -11.78 7.62
CA THR A 136 -1.60 -13.17 7.38
C THR A 136 -2.08 -14.08 8.51
N MET A 137 -1.97 -13.64 9.76
CA MET A 137 -2.50 -14.36 10.91
C MET A 137 -4.02 -14.51 10.86
N LEU A 138 -4.75 -13.44 10.52
CA LEU A 138 -6.20 -13.50 10.35
C LEU A 138 -6.58 -14.46 9.22
N ALA A 139 -5.90 -14.39 8.06
CA ALA A 139 -6.17 -15.27 6.93
C ALA A 139 -5.96 -16.75 7.28
N ILE A 140 -4.91 -17.08 8.04
CA ILE A 140 -4.70 -18.45 8.54
C ILE A 140 -5.80 -18.83 9.53
N ARG A 141 -6.16 -17.94 10.46
CA ARG A 141 -7.22 -18.22 11.42
C ARG A 141 -8.55 -18.47 10.75
N PHE A 142 -8.84 -17.82 9.62
CA PHE A 142 -10.07 -18.01 8.84
C PHE A 142 -9.93 -19.03 7.69
N SER A 143 -8.79 -19.71 7.55
CA SER A 143 -8.56 -20.65 6.45
C SER A 143 -9.45 -21.90 6.51
N HIS A 144 -10.18 -22.10 7.61
CA HIS A 144 -11.19 -23.14 7.79
C HIS A 144 -12.55 -22.79 7.19
N LEU A 145 -12.73 -21.57 6.65
CA LEU A 145 -13.95 -21.16 5.99
C LEU A 145 -14.02 -21.76 4.57
N PRO A 146 -15.23 -22.06 4.05
CA PRO A 146 -15.44 -22.73 2.76
C PRO A 146 -14.93 -21.95 1.53
N ILE A 147 -14.57 -20.68 1.72
CA ILE A 147 -13.92 -19.84 0.70
C ILE A 147 -12.52 -20.41 0.33
N PHE A 148 -11.92 -21.19 1.22
CA PHE A 148 -10.61 -21.82 1.03
C PHE A 148 -10.68 -23.30 0.62
N ASP A 149 -11.87 -23.92 0.64
CA ASP A 149 -12.06 -25.34 0.33
C ASP A 149 -12.12 -25.64 -1.19
N HIS A 150 -12.18 -24.62 -2.05
CA HIS A 150 -12.26 -24.79 -3.51
C HIS A 150 -10.96 -25.25 -4.19
N TYR A 151 -9.88 -25.48 -3.42
CA TYR A 151 -8.55 -25.85 -3.94
C TYR A 151 -7.91 -27.05 -3.22
N ARG A 152 -8.66 -27.78 -2.38
CA ARG A 152 -8.21 -29.07 -1.83
C ARG A 152 -8.38 -30.20 -2.85
#